data_AF-A0A2E5S7A7-F1
#
_entry.id   AF-A0A2E5S7A7-F1
#
_cell.length_a   1.000
_cell.length_b   1.000
_cell.length_c   1.000
_cell.angle_alpha   90.00
_cell.angle_beta   90.00
_cell.angle_gamma   90.00
#
_symmetry.space_group_name_H-M   'P 1'
#
loop_
_entity.id
_entity.type
_entity.pdbx_description
1 polymer ?
#
loop_
_entity_poly.entity_id
_entity_poly.type
_entity_poly.pdbx_seq_one_letter_code
_entity_poly.pdbx_strand_id
1 'polypeptide(L)'
;MTVLLASCQTIRIGMNPAPDANAFLDALKNQDISAIKNSVASGSDVKNETLTKSLEKIQNSDSAASKSAKEKISKLEVVDCYMGSDRSICKLSNDSELVLKKDGLAWKVDLEESTFSDVFEKDMQSLFRAEQPPEYVTIQFTLALLEGNLEQAKEYSTDRTHLMLPLIVGMMSAAQQDQSEEQKTKMDEARKELSSMACEVSGDRAECAPEGKEKSMSLIRDNGVWKVDFRKGGDEDHSEEDDAESMDSEESDDEM
;
A
#
# COMPACT_ATOMS: atom_id res chain seq x y z
N MET A 1 38.11 -61.61 -14.80
CA MET A 1 38.68 -60.26 -14.85
C MET A 1 37.50 -59.32 -15.08
N THR A 2 36.94 -58.81 -13.98
CA THR A 2 35.67 -58.07 -13.99
C THR A 2 36.02 -56.59 -13.91
N VAL A 3 35.84 -55.86 -15.01
CA VAL A 3 36.04 -54.40 -15.04
C VAL A 3 34.76 -53.76 -14.51
N LEU A 4 34.81 -53.27 -13.27
CA LEU A 4 33.81 -52.37 -12.71
C LEU A 4 33.93 -51.01 -13.43
N LEU A 5 33.03 -50.74 -14.37
CA LEU A 5 32.80 -49.40 -14.90
C LEU A 5 32.12 -48.58 -13.80
N ALA A 6 32.93 -47.86 -13.02
CA ALA A 6 32.44 -46.81 -12.14
C ALA A 6 31.78 -45.74 -13.02
N SER A 7 30.46 -45.66 -12.98
CA SER A 7 29.71 -44.54 -13.53
C SER A 7 30.08 -43.29 -12.73
N CYS A 8 30.99 -42.47 -13.25
CA CYS A 8 31.15 -41.10 -12.82
C CYS A 8 29.84 -40.36 -13.09
N GLN A 9 28.96 -40.30 -12.09
CA GLN A 9 27.90 -39.31 -12.08
C GLN A 9 28.58 -37.95 -12.03
N THR A 10 28.50 -37.20 -13.13
CA THR A 10 28.94 -35.81 -13.16
C THR A 10 28.01 -35.04 -12.22
N ILE A 11 28.46 -34.83 -10.98
CA ILE A 11 27.82 -33.91 -10.05
C ILE A 11 27.88 -32.54 -10.74
N ARG A 12 26.75 -32.05 -11.23
CA ARG A 12 26.61 -30.67 -11.71
C ARG A 12 26.66 -29.77 -10.48
N ILE A 13 27.87 -29.50 -10.00
CA ILE A 13 28.12 -28.60 -8.88
C ILE A 13 27.74 -27.18 -9.34
N GLY A 14 26.73 -26.58 -8.69
CA GLY A 14 26.37 -25.15 -8.64
C GLY A 14 26.97 -24.22 -9.68
N MET A 15 26.69 -24.44 -10.98
CA MET A 15 27.01 -23.49 -12.03
C MET A 15 25.77 -22.68 -12.41
N ASN A 16 24.65 -23.33 -12.72
CA ASN A 16 23.44 -22.63 -13.13
C ASN A 16 22.70 -22.04 -11.90
N PRO A 17 22.43 -20.71 -11.84
CA PRO A 17 21.64 -20.10 -10.76
C PRO A 17 20.12 -20.35 -10.90
N ALA A 18 19.65 -20.78 -12.07
CA ALA A 18 18.21 -20.94 -12.32
C ALA A 18 17.50 -21.94 -11.38
N PRO A 19 18.06 -23.09 -10.99
CA PRO A 19 17.42 -24.00 -10.04
C PRO A 19 17.18 -23.35 -8.68
N ASP A 20 18.16 -22.59 -8.16
CA ASP A 20 18.05 -21.91 -6.87
C ASP A 20 17.04 -20.74 -6.95
N ALA A 21 17.05 -19.99 -8.05
CA ALA A 21 16.04 -18.95 -8.30
C ALA A 21 14.62 -19.53 -8.35
N ASN A 22 14.42 -20.66 -9.05
CA ASN A 22 13.12 -21.33 -9.08
C ASN A 22 12.74 -21.90 -7.72
N ALA A 23 13.67 -22.46 -6.94
CA ALA A 23 13.39 -22.93 -5.59
C ALA A 23 12.90 -21.79 -4.67
N PHE A 24 13.49 -20.59 -4.79
CA PHE A 24 13.00 -19.40 -4.09
C PHE A 24 11.57 -19.02 -4.54
N LEU A 25 11.30 -18.98 -5.85
CA LEU A 25 9.96 -18.68 -6.36
C LEU A 25 8.92 -19.73 -5.94
N ASP A 26 9.28 -21.00 -5.94
CA ASP A 26 8.40 -22.08 -5.50
C ASP A 26 8.10 -21.97 -4.00
N ALA A 27 9.11 -21.60 -3.20
CA ALA A 27 8.92 -21.30 -1.79
C ALA A 27 7.98 -20.09 -1.59
N LEU A 28 8.08 -19.05 -2.41
CA LEU A 28 7.14 -17.92 -2.41
C LEU A 28 5.71 -18.33 -2.75
N LYS A 29 5.54 -19.12 -3.82
CA LYS A 29 4.22 -19.62 -4.28
C LYS A 29 3.56 -20.50 -3.24
N ASN A 30 4.34 -21.35 -2.59
CA ASN A 30 3.87 -22.24 -1.53
C ASN A 30 3.81 -21.55 -0.16
N GLN A 31 4.26 -20.29 -0.06
CA GLN A 31 4.36 -19.52 1.19
C GLN A 31 5.16 -20.27 2.28
N ASP A 32 6.20 -20.99 1.87
CA ASP A 32 7.10 -21.73 2.76
C ASP A 32 8.17 -20.78 3.31
N ILE A 33 7.85 -20.16 4.45
CA ILE A 33 8.71 -19.19 5.14
C ILE A 33 10.09 -19.80 5.49
N SER A 34 10.14 -21.09 5.83
CA SER A 34 11.39 -21.76 6.19
C SER A 34 12.28 -21.95 4.96
N ALA A 35 11.71 -22.37 3.83
CA ALA A 35 12.45 -22.49 2.57
C ALA A 35 12.95 -21.11 2.08
N ILE A 36 12.13 -20.07 2.18
CA ILE A 36 12.52 -18.69 1.83
C ILE A 36 13.73 -18.26 2.64
N LYS A 37 13.67 -18.39 3.97
CA LYS A 37 14.78 -17.99 4.85
C LYS A 37 16.09 -18.71 4.52
N ASN A 38 16.04 -19.96 4.09
CA ASN A 38 17.22 -20.74 3.72
C ASN A 38 17.80 -20.36 2.35
N SER A 39 16.96 -19.84 1.45
CA SER A 39 17.33 -19.45 0.09
C SER A 39 17.83 -18.01 -0.04
N VAL A 40 17.71 -17.19 1.01
CA VAL A 40 18.16 -15.78 1.04
C VAL A 40 19.57 -15.65 1.61
N ALA A 41 20.37 -14.78 1.02
CA ALA A 41 21.76 -14.55 1.39
C ALA A 41 21.89 -13.82 2.74
N SER A 42 22.96 -14.12 3.49
CA SER A 42 23.31 -13.38 4.70
C SER A 42 23.63 -11.93 4.34
N GLY A 43 22.95 -10.96 4.97
CA GLY A 43 23.03 -9.53 4.63
C GLY A 43 21.74 -8.94 4.09
N SER A 44 20.72 -9.75 3.83
CA SER A 44 19.37 -9.32 3.44
C SER A 44 18.34 -9.45 4.57
N ASP A 45 18.78 -9.38 5.83
CA ASP A 45 17.94 -9.73 6.99
C ASP A 45 16.68 -8.86 7.09
N VAL A 46 16.81 -7.55 6.86
CA VAL A 46 15.69 -6.59 6.94
C VAL A 46 14.66 -6.87 5.84
N LYS A 47 15.09 -6.94 4.58
CA LYS A 47 14.15 -7.23 3.48
C LYS A 47 13.56 -8.64 3.56
N ASN A 48 14.30 -9.62 4.08
CA ASN A 48 13.78 -10.95 4.34
C ASN A 48 12.69 -10.94 5.44
N GLU A 49 12.89 -10.18 6.52
CA GLU A 49 11.87 -10.01 7.57
C GLU A 49 10.61 -9.32 7.01
N THR A 50 10.75 -8.26 6.21
CA THR A 50 9.63 -7.58 5.57
C THR A 50 8.87 -8.49 4.60
N LEU A 51 9.60 -9.25 3.77
CA LEU A 51 9.03 -10.23 2.85
C LEU A 51 8.24 -11.30 3.62
N THR A 52 8.84 -11.91 4.63
CA THR A 52 8.21 -13.00 5.39
C THR A 52 6.98 -12.53 6.18
N LYS A 53 7.01 -11.34 6.81
CA LYS A 53 5.82 -10.74 7.44
C LYS A 53 4.68 -10.50 6.45
N SER A 54 5.01 -10.04 5.23
CA SER A 54 4.01 -9.82 4.19
C SER A 54 3.37 -11.14 3.75
N LEU A 55 4.18 -12.20 3.59
CA LEU A 55 3.70 -13.54 3.25
C LEU A 55 2.83 -14.15 4.36
N GLU A 56 3.21 -14.01 5.63
CA GLU A 56 2.40 -14.43 6.77
C GLU A 56 1.04 -13.72 6.77
N LYS A 57 1.00 -12.41 6.46
CA LYS A 57 -0.25 -11.66 6.33
C LYS A 57 -1.14 -12.21 5.20
N ILE A 58 -0.56 -12.54 4.05
CA ILE A 58 -1.27 -13.12 2.90
C ILE A 58 -1.77 -14.54 3.24
N GLN A 59 -0.98 -15.32 3.97
CA GLN A 59 -1.31 -16.70 4.35
C GLN A 59 -2.51 -16.72 5.31
N ASN A 60 -2.50 -15.83 6.30
CA ASN A 60 -3.47 -15.79 7.39
C ASN A 60 -4.75 -14.99 7.07
N SER A 61 -4.92 -14.52 5.83
CA SER A 61 -6.05 -13.69 5.42
C SER A 61 -6.73 -14.22 4.16
N ASP A 62 -8.07 -14.17 4.15
CA ASP A 62 -8.93 -14.52 3.01
C ASP A 62 -9.46 -13.29 2.25
N SER A 63 -8.83 -12.13 2.51
CA SER A 63 -9.19 -10.86 1.89
C SER A 63 -8.96 -10.85 0.36
N ALA A 64 -9.61 -9.92 -0.35
CA ALA A 64 -9.47 -9.79 -1.80
C ALA A 64 -8.04 -9.45 -2.23
N ALA A 65 -7.31 -8.64 -1.45
CA ALA A 65 -5.89 -8.37 -1.59
C ALA A 65 -5.06 -9.62 -1.36
N SER A 66 -5.39 -10.42 -0.36
CA SER A 66 -4.66 -11.66 -0.08
C SER A 66 -4.83 -12.66 -1.24
N LYS A 67 -6.03 -12.76 -1.82
CA LYS A 67 -6.29 -13.55 -3.03
C LYS A 67 -5.54 -12.99 -4.25
N SER A 68 -5.59 -11.68 -4.47
CA SER A 68 -4.88 -11.00 -5.55
C SER A 68 -3.36 -11.14 -5.42
N ALA A 69 -2.84 -11.08 -4.20
CA ALA A 69 -1.43 -11.29 -3.89
C ALA A 69 -1.01 -12.72 -4.19
N LYS A 70 -1.79 -13.73 -3.73
CA LYS A 70 -1.57 -15.14 -4.08
C LYS A 70 -1.56 -15.35 -5.59
N GLU A 71 -2.50 -14.74 -6.32
CA GLU A 71 -2.55 -14.83 -7.77
C GLU A 71 -1.32 -14.19 -8.43
N LYS A 72 -0.93 -12.97 -8.03
CA LYS A 72 0.28 -12.31 -8.54
C LYS A 72 1.54 -13.16 -8.31
N ILE A 73 1.72 -13.67 -7.10
CA ILE A 73 2.88 -14.52 -6.74
C ILE A 73 2.87 -15.82 -7.58
N SER A 74 1.70 -16.42 -7.79
CA SER A 74 1.57 -17.68 -8.56
C SER A 74 2.05 -17.56 -10.01
N LYS A 75 1.97 -16.36 -10.59
CA LYS A 75 2.35 -16.06 -11.98
C LYS A 75 3.84 -15.71 -12.16
N LEU A 76 4.61 -15.63 -11.07
CA LEU A 76 6.04 -15.34 -11.14
C LEU A 76 6.80 -16.53 -11.72
N GLU A 77 7.58 -16.28 -12.77
CA GLU A 77 8.41 -17.29 -13.43
C GLU A 77 9.79 -16.71 -13.71
N VAL A 78 10.84 -17.55 -13.65
CA VAL A 78 12.17 -17.18 -14.13
C VAL A 78 12.17 -17.24 -15.65
N VAL A 79 12.42 -16.11 -16.29
CA VAL A 79 12.45 -15.98 -17.76
C VAL A 79 13.83 -16.30 -18.31
N ASP A 80 14.87 -15.72 -17.70
CA ASP A 80 16.26 -15.88 -18.13
C ASP A 80 17.20 -15.65 -16.96
N CYS A 81 18.41 -16.25 -17.00
CA CYS A 81 19.42 -16.06 -15.98
C CYS A 81 20.80 -15.83 -16.60
N TYR A 82 21.44 -14.73 -16.19
CA TYR A 82 22.81 -14.38 -16.54
C TYR A 82 23.74 -14.75 -15.39
N MET A 83 24.63 -15.70 -15.66
CA MET A 83 25.59 -16.21 -14.68
C MET A 83 26.90 -15.42 -14.74
N GLY A 84 27.31 -14.86 -13.61
CA GLY A 84 28.66 -14.33 -13.38
C GLY A 84 29.50 -15.24 -12.49
N SER A 85 30.70 -14.78 -12.12
CA SER A 85 31.66 -15.55 -11.31
C SER A 85 31.19 -15.81 -9.88
N ASP A 86 30.58 -14.81 -9.27
CA ASP A 86 30.24 -14.68 -7.85
C ASP A 86 28.84 -14.10 -7.66
N ARG A 87 28.31 -13.47 -8.70
CA ARG A 87 26.97 -12.89 -8.78
C ARG A 87 26.26 -13.37 -10.05
N SER A 88 24.97 -13.63 -9.94
CA SER A 88 24.09 -13.93 -11.06
C SER A 88 22.84 -13.07 -11.00
N ILE A 89 22.19 -12.88 -12.15
CA ILE A 89 20.95 -12.10 -12.26
C ILE A 89 19.93 -12.94 -13.00
N CYS A 90 18.77 -13.19 -12.40
CA CYS A 90 17.65 -13.88 -13.03
C CYS A 90 16.49 -12.91 -13.22
N LYS A 91 16.03 -12.76 -14.47
CA LYS A 91 14.87 -11.94 -14.81
C LYS A 91 13.59 -12.71 -14.58
N LEU A 92 12.59 -12.04 -14.03
CA LEU A 92 11.28 -12.59 -13.74
C LEU A 92 10.23 -12.14 -14.77
N SER A 93 9.11 -12.85 -14.82
CA SER A 93 7.97 -12.57 -15.72
C SER A 93 7.29 -11.22 -15.49
N ASN A 94 7.56 -10.55 -14.37
CA ASN A 94 7.05 -9.22 -14.02
C ASN A 94 8.10 -8.11 -14.23
N ASP A 95 9.10 -8.36 -15.07
CA ASP A 95 10.24 -7.47 -15.37
C ASP A 95 11.16 -7.13 -14.18
N SER A 96 10.91 -7.71 -12.99
CA SER A 96 11.82 -7.59 -11.85
C SER A 96 12.99 -8.57 -11.95
N GLU A 97 14.04 -8.31 -11.18
CA GLU A 97 15.29 -9.06 -11.20
C GLU A 97 15.61 -9.64 -9.82
N LEU A 98 15.98 -10.91 -9.79
CA LEU A 98 16.61 -11.58 -8.66
C LEU A 98 18.12 -11.54 -8.85
N VAL A 99 18.81 -10.92 -7.93
CA VAL A 99 20.26 -11.03 -7.78
C VAL A 99 20.54 -12.22 -6.89
N LEU A 100 21.39 -13.12 -7.37
CA LEU A 100 21.88 -14.26 -6.59
C LEU A 100 23.37 -14.13 -6.32
N LYS A 101 23.77 -14.36 -5.07
CA LYS A 101 25.16 -14.44 -4.64
C LYS A 101 25.52 -15.87 -4.33
N LYS A 102 26.75 -16.24 -4.68
CA LYS A 102 27.26 -17.58 -4.39
C LYS A 102 27.58 -17.72 -2.90
N ASP A 103 26.95 -18.68 -2.23
CA ASP A 103 27.22 -19.06 -0.84
C ASP A 103 27.56 -20.55 -0.78
N GLY A 104 28.87 -20.83 -0.70
CA GLY A 104 29.40 -22.19 -0.82
C GLY A 104 29.09 -22.83 -2.18
N LEU A 105 28.23 -23.84 -2.17
CA LEU A 105 27.81 -24.59 -3.37
C LEU A 105 26.43 -24.16 -3.90
N ALA A 106 25.73 -23.29 -3.20
CA ALA A 106 24.39 -22.83 -3.55
C ALA A 106 24.42 -21.37 -4.00
N TRP A 107 23.46 -21.00 -4.84
CA TRP A 107 23.14 -19.60 -5.09
C TRP A 107 22.05 -19.16 -4.11
N LYS A 108 22.25 -18.04 -3.44
CA LYS A 108 21.26 -17.45 -2.54
C LYS A 108 20.81 -16.10 -3.05
N VAL A 109 19.53 -15.81 -2.90
CA VAL A 109 18.92 -14.55 -3.33
C VAL A 109 19.39 -13.44 -2.42
N ASP A 110 20.00 -12.41 -2.99
CA ASP A 110 20.30 -11.16 -2.30
C ASP A 110 19.13 -10.19 -2.52
N LEU A 111 18.27 -10.05 -1.50
CA LEU A 111 17.09 -9.20 -1.60
C LEU A 111 17.45 -7.71 -1.60
N GLU A 112 18.62 -7.32 -1.09
CA GLU A 112 19.04 -5.91 -1.06
C GLU A 112 19.39 -5.42 -2.46
N GLU A 113 20.05 -6.26 -3.25
CA GLU A 113 20.43 -5.94 -4.63
C GLU A 113 19.36 -6.33 -5.67
N SER A 114 18.35 -7.12 -5.28
CA SER A 114 17.24 -7.53 -6.15
C SER A 114 16.18 -6.45 -6.27
N THR A 115 15.84 -6.05 -7.50
CA THR A 115 14.69 -5.17 -7.76
C THR A 115 13.36 -5.85 -7.44
N PHE A 116 13.34 -7.19 -7.43
CA PHE A 116 12.19 -7.98 -6.98
C PHE A 116 11.64 -7.53 -5.63
N SER A 117 12.51 -7.28 -4.65
CA SER A 117 12.08 -6.97 -3.28
C SER A 117 11.28 -5.66 -3.22
N ASP A 118 11.75 -4.64 -3.93
CA ASP A 118 11.10 -3.33 -3.98
C ASP A 118 9.78 -3.39 -4.74
N VAL A 119 9.75 -4.14 -5.85
CA VAL A 119 8.53 -4.39 -6.62
C VAL A 119 7.50 -5.15 -5.79
N PHE A 120 7.93 -6.20 -5.09
CA PHE A 120 7.08 -7.00 -4.21
C PHE A 120 6.50 -6.16 -3.07
N GLU A 121 7.34 -5.40 -2.38
CA GLU A 121 6.89 -4.54 -1.27
C GLU A 121 5.87 -3.49 -1.75
N LYS A 122 6.16 -2.82 -2.86
CA LYS A 122 5.24 -1.85 -3.46
C LYS A 122 3.91 -2.47 -3.86
N ASP A 123 3.94 -3.64 -4.50
CA ASP A 123 2.75 -4.36 -4.91
C ASP A 123 1.92 -4.80 -3.70
N MET A 124 2.55 -5.33 -2.65
CA MET A 124 1.86 -5.74 -1.44
C MET A 124 1.27 -4.54 -0.70
N GLN A 125 2.02 -3.44 -0.57
CA GLN A 125 1.48 -2.20 0.00
C GLN A 125 0.27 -1.71 -0.77
N SER A 126 0.33 -1.68 -2.10
CA SER A 126 -0.79 -1.23 -2.93
C SER A 126 -2.03 -2.09 -2.73
N LEU A 127 -1.88 -3.43 -2.77
CA LEU A 127 -2.98 -4.36 -2.58
C LEU A 127 -3.63 -4.21 -1.18
N PHE A 128 -2.82 -4.16 -0.13
CA PHE A 128 -3.35 -4.07 1.23
C PHE A 128 -3.84 -2.68 1.61
N ARG A 129 -3.34 -1.62 0.98
CA ARG A 129 -3.90 -0.26 1.11
C ARG A 129 -5.24 -0.15 0.40
N ALA A 130 -5.44 -0.82 -0.74
CA ALA A 130 -6.72 -0.83 -1.44
C ALA A 130 -7.87 -1.47 -0.62
N GLU A 131 -7.56 -2.28 0.39
CA GLU A 131 -8.54 -2.86 1.31
C GLU A 131 -8.84 -2.00 2.54
N GLN A 132 -8.06 -0.95 2.78
CA GLN A 132 -8.31 -0.10 3.92
C GLN A 132 -9.66 0.59 3.73
N PRO A 133 -10.60 0.44 4.67
CA PRO A 133 -11.89 1.10 4.56
C PRO A 133 -11.70 2.63 4.65
N PRO A 134 -12.60 3.42 4.06
CA PRO A 134 -12.48 4.88 4.08
C PRO A 134 -12.44 5.43 5.51
N GLU A 135 -13.10 4.78 6.47
CA GLU A 135 -13.04 5.08 7.91
C GLU A 135 -11.60 5.01 8.42
N TYR A 136 -10.88 3.93 8.09
CA TYR A 136 -9.50 3.74 8.53
C TYR A 136 -8.59 4.81 7.95
N VAL A 137 -8.70 5.10 6.65
CA VAL A 137 -7.91 6.14 5.98
C VAL A 137 -8.14 7.49 6.62
N THR A 138 -9.40 7.83 6.89
CA THR A 138 -9.82 9.07 7.55
C THR A 138 -9.24 9.20 8.95
N ILE A 139 -9.30 8.12 9.75
CA ILE A 139 -8.74 8.08 11.10
C ILE A 139 -7.22 8.29 11.06
N GLN A 140 -6.50 7.55 10.22
CA GLN A 140 -5.04 7.66 10.12
C GLN A 140 -4.60 9.06 9.66
N PHE A 141 -5.30 9.62 8.67
CA PHE A 141 -5.06 10.97 8.20
C PHE A 141 -5.25 12.00 9.32
N THR A 142 -6.36 11.90 10.07
CA THR A 142 -6.67 12.84 11.17
C THR A 142 -5.67 12.73 12.31
N LEU A 143 -5.28 11.52 12.70
CA LEU A 143 -4.25 11.31 13.71
C LEU A 143 -2.92 11.93 13.28
N ALA A 144 -2.51 11.74 12.01
CA ALA A 144 -1.30 12.34 11.48
C ALA A 144 -1.33 13.88 11.53
N LEU A 145 -2.47 14.49 11.23
CA LEU A 145 -2.65 15.94 11.36
C LEU A 145 -2.55 16.42 12.81
N LEU A 146 -3.21 15.72 13.74
CA LEU A 146 -3.20 16.06 15.17
C LEU A 146 -1.79 15.94 15.78
N GLU A 147 -0.99 15.00 15.30
CA GLU A 147 0.39 14.80 15.72
C GLU A 147 1.39 15.70 14.97
N GLY A 148 0.93 16.50 14.01
CA GLY A 148 1.78 17.34 13.17
C GLY A 148 2.68 16.55 12.21
N ASN A 149 2.37 15.28 11.98
CA ASN A 149 3.14 14.39 11.11
C ASN A 149 2.71 14.53 9.64
N LEU A 150 3.28 15.53 8.96
CA LEU A 150 2.97 15.85 7.57
C LEU A 150 3.28 14.69 6.59
N GLU A 151 4.36 13.95 6.81
CA GLU A 151 4.74 12.84 5.93
C GLU A 151 3.69 11.73 5.99
N GLN A 152 3.24 11.36 7.20
CA GLN A 152 2.18 10.38 7.35
C GLN A 152 0.84 10.91 6.81
N ALA A 153 0.52 12.20 6.96
CA ALA A 153 -0.70 12.77 6.39
C ALA A 153 -0.69 12.73 4.85
N LYS A 154 0.48 12.92 4.19
CA LYS A 154 0.61 12.74 2.73
C LYS A 154 0.32 11.31 2.30
N GLU A 155 0.70 10.31 3.08
CA GLU A 155 0.44 8.91 2.73
C GLU A 155 -1.06 8.58 2.61
N TYR A 156 -1.94 9.31 3.31
CA TYR A 156 -3.38 9.07 3.32
C TYR A 156 -4.19 10.11 2.52
N SER A 157 -3.53 11.01 1.81
CA SER A 157 -4.21 12.07 1.06
C SER A 157 -3.73 12.16 -0.39
N THR A 158 -4.53 12.83 -1.22
CA THR A 158 -4.24 13.08 -2.63
C THR A 158 -3.08 14.08 -2.79
N ASP A 159 -2.36 14.03 -3.92
CA ASP A 159 -1.29 15.00 -4.24
C ASP A 159 -1.79 16.45 -4.14
N ARG A 160 -3.04 16.68 -4.54
CA ARG A 160 -3.71 17.98 -4.38
C ARG A 160 -3.80 18.39 -2.92
N THR A 161 -4.22 17.48 -2.05
CA THR A 161 -4.32 17.72 -0.61
C THR A 161 -2.95 17.98 0.02
N HIS A 162 -1.88 17.35 -0.48
CA HIS A 162 -0.52 17.58 0.04
C HIS A 162 -0.13 19.06 0.02
N LEU A 163 -0.57 19.80 -1.00
CA LEU A 163 -0.31 21.24 -1.13
C LEU A 163 -0.96 22.07 -0.02
N MET A 164 -2.04 21.55 0.58
CA MET A 164 -2.82 22.22 1.62
C MET A 164 -2.38 21.83 3.03
N LEU A 165 -1.68 20.70 3.20
CA LEU A 165 -1.30 20.17 4.53
C LEU A 165 -0.53 21.16 5.41
N PRO A 166 0.47 21.93 4.90
CA PRO A 166 1.17 22.90 5.73
C PRO A 166 0.24 24.00 6.26
N LEU A 167 -0.76 24.41 5.48
CA LEU A 167 -1.75 25.40 5.90
C LEU A 167 -2.69 24.82 6.96
N ILE A 168 -3.16 23.58 6.77
CA ILE A 168 -4.05 22.87 7.70
C ILE A 168 -3.35 22.68 9.06
N VAL A 169 -2.12 22.17 9.07
CA VAL A 169 -1.33 22.02 10.30
C VAL A 169 -0.99 23.38 10.91
N GLY A 170 -0.70 24.40 10.09
CA GLY A 170 -0.49 25.77 10.56
C GLY A 170 -1.71 26.32 11.32
N MET A 171 -2.92 26.13 10.80
CA MET A 171 -4.16 26.54 11.47
C MET A 171 -4.42 25.74 12.75
N MET A 172 -4.20 24.42 12.72
CA MET A 172 -4.39 23.57 13.91
C MET A 172 -3.39 23.91 15.01
N SER A 173 -2.12 24.13 14.68
CA SER A 173 -1.07 24.51 15.64
C SER A 173 -1.29 25.90 16.24
N ALA A 174 -1.80 26.86 15.46
CA ALA A 174 -2.19 28.18 15.97
C ALA A 174 -3.38 28.11 16.94
N ALA A 175 -4.31 27.17 16.73
CA ALA A 175 -5.41 26.89 17.66
C ALA A 175 -4.96 26.12 18.92
N GLN A 176 -3.73 25.58 18.94
CA GLN A 176 -3.16 24.73 20.01
C GLN A 176 -2.07 25.44 20.84
N GLN A 177 -1.98 26.78 20.81
CA GLN A 177 -0.92 27.53 21.50
C GLN A 177 -0.95 27.48 23.04
N ASP A 178 -1.91 26.81 23.68
CA ASP A 178 -1.89 26.55 25.13
C ASP A 178 -1.42 25.11 25.44
N GLN A 179 -0.14 24.98 25.82
CA GLN A 179 0.47 23.72 26.29
C GLN A 179 0.06 23.41 27.75
N SER A 180 -1.24 23.26 28.01
CA SER A 180 -1.74 22.82 29.32
C SER A 180 -2.18 21.34 29.25
N GLU A 181 -2.39 20.72 30.41
CA GLU A 181 -3.01 19.37 30.51
C GLU A 181 -4.34 19.27 29.73
N GLU A 182 -5.00 20.39 29.45
CA GLU A 182 -6.20 20.52 28.62
C GLU A 182 -5.98 20.11 27.16
N GLN A 183 -4.74 20.22 26.64
CA GLN A 183 -4.39 19.76 25.28
C GLN A 183 -4.37 18.23 25.20
N LYS A 184 -3.90 17.53 26.24
CA LYS A 184 -3.96 16.07 26.31
C LYS A 184 -5.41 15.59 26.35
N THR A 185 -6.24 16.25 27.15
CA THR A 185 -7.68 15.93 27.23
C THR A 185 -8.38 16.13 25.90
N LYS A 186 -8.13 17.24 25.19
CA LYS A 186 -8.68 17.50 23.84
C LYS A 186 -8.18 16.48 22.81
N MET A 187 -6.92 16.04 22.93
CA MET A 187 -6.36 15.00 22.08
C MET A 187 -7.02 13.64 22.33
N ASP A 188 -7.25 13.29 23.59
CA ASP A 188 -7.92 12.04 23.96
C ASP A 188 -9.40 12.06 23.57
N GLU A 189 -10.07 13.21 23.68
CA GLU A 189 -11.42 13.43 23.17
C GLU A 189 -11.48 13.30 21.65
N ALA A 190 -10.55 13.91 20.91
CA ALA A 190 -10.46 13.74 19.45
C ALA A 190 -10.21 12.28 19.06
N ARG A 191 -9.34 11.55 19.78
CA ARG A 191 -9.12 10.11 19.57
C ARG A 191 -10.38 9.29 19.84
N LYS A 192 -11.16 9.67 20.85
CA LYS A 192 -12.44 9.01 21.18
C LYS A 192 -13.50 9.30 20.11
N GLU A 193 -13.59 10.52 19.61
CA GLU A 193 -14.48 10.87 18.49
C GLU A 193 -14.10 10.13 17.19
N LEU A 194 -12.80 9.92 16.95
CA LEU A 194 -12.34 9.12 15.81
C LEU A 194 -12.79 7.65 15.88
N SER A 195 -13.12 7.14 17.06
CA SER A 195 -13.63 5.77 17.21
C SER A 195 -15.06 5.57 16.73
N SER A 196 -15.84 6.65 16.63
CA SER A 196 -17.19 6.66 16.07
C SER A 196 -17.22 7.17 14.63
N MET A 197 -16.11 7.04 13.90
CA MET A 197 -16.04 7.44 12.49
C MET A 197 -16.92 6.52 11.64
N ALA A 198 -17.84 7.11 10.89
CA ALA A 198 -18.67 6.40 9.92
C ALA A 198 -18.53 7.07 8.55
N CYS A 199 -18.56 6.27 7.48
CA CYS A 199 -18.47 6.78 6.12
C CYS A 199 -19.66 6.36 5.26
N GLU A 200 -20.18 7.31 4.50
CA GLU A 200 -21.12 7.04 3.42
C GLU A 200 -20.34 6.87 2.12
N VAL A 201 -20.43 5.69 1.50
CA VAL A 201 -19.68 5.34 0.29
C VAL A 201 -20.59 5.37 -0.92
N SER A 202 -20.24 6.20 -1.91
CA SER A 202 -20.92 6.30 -3.20
C SER A 202 -19.91 6.09 -4.33
N GLY A 203 -19.82 4.84 -4.80
CA GLY A 203 -18.87 4.44 -5.84
C GLY A 203 -17.41 4.69 -5.44
N ASP A 204 -16.75 5.58 -6.17
CA ASP A 204 -15.35 5.99 -5.95
C ASP A 204 -15.20 7.21 -5.04
N ARG A 205 -16.26 7.63 -4.36
CA ARG A 205 -16.25 8.70 -3.37
C ARG A 205 -16.77 8.20 -2.03
N ALA A 206 -16.24 8.76 -0.95
CA ALA A 206 -16.76 8.54 0.39
C ALA A 206 -16.77 9.84 1.18
N GLU A 207 -17.76 9.99 2.04
CA GLU A 207 -17.85 11.09 2.99
C GLU A 207 -17.86 10.53 4.40
N CYS A 208 -16.87 10.93 5.20
CA CYS A 208 -16.67 10.40 6.54
C CYS A 208 -16.84 11.48 7.60
N ALA A 209 -17.58 11.17 8.65
CA ALA A 209 -17.71 12.03 9.82
C ALA A 209 -17.85 11.17 11.09
N PRO A 210 -17.45 11.68 12.27
CA PRO A 210 -17.89 11.11 13.52
C PRO A 210 -19.41 11.10 13.61
N GLU A 211 -20.00 10.03 14.14
CA GLU A 211 -21.45 9.92 14.37
C GLU A 211 -22.01 11.19 15.04
N GLY A 212 -23.04 11.78 14.42
CA GLY A 212 -23.75 12.96 14.94
C GLY A 212 -23.09 14.32 14.67
N LYS A 213 -22.03 14.41 13.85
CA LYS A 213 -21.42 15.69 13.44
C LYS A 213 -21.64 16.01 11.97
N GLU A 214 -22.07 17.24 11.69
CA GLU A 214 -22.12 17.79 10.33
C GLU A 214 -20.75 18.39 9.95
N LYS A 215 -19.91 17.59 9.30
CA LYS A 215 -19.15 17.91 8.08
C LYS A 215 -18.10 16.86 7.79
N SER A 216 -18.08 16.51 6.52
CA SER A 216 -17.49 15.33 5.91
C SER A 216 -16.04 15.55 5.52
N MET A 217 -15.16 14.66 5.99
CA MET A 217 -13.92 14.40 5.26
C MET A 217 -14.28 13.67 3.98
N SER A 218 -14.02 14.31 2.85
CA SER A 218 -14.20 13.71 1.54
C SER A 218 -13.00 12.84 1.18
N LEU A 219 -13.28 11.65 0.66
CA LEU A 219 -12.31 10.73 0.13
C LEU A 219 -12.65 10.41 -1.31
N ILE A 220 -11.62 10.21 -2.11
CA ILE A 220 -11.73 9.63 -3.44
C ILE A 220 -10.93 8.34 -3.49
N ARG A 221 -11.37 7.41 -4.32
CA ARG A 221 -10.60 6.22 -4.66
C ARG A 221 -9.64 6.57 -5.80
N ASP A 222 -8.37 6.73 -5.46
CA ASP A 222 -7.28 6.99 -6.41
C ASP A 222 -6.47 5.69 -6.62
N ASN A 223 -6.44 5.20 -7.86
CA ASN A 223 -5.79 3.94 -8.23
C ASN A 223 -6.20 2.75 -7.34
N GLY A 224 -7.49 2.68 -6.97
CA GLY A 224 -8.04 1.62 -6.12
C GLY A 224 -7.83 1.82 -4.62
N VAL A 225 -7.15 2.88 -4.20
CA VAL A 225 -6.85 3.19 -2.78
C VAL A 225 -7.62 4.43 -2.35
N TRP A 226 -8.26 4.38 -1.19
CA TRP A 226 -8.93 5.55 -0.61
C TRP A 226 -7.91 6.61 -0.18
N LYS A 227 -8.19 7.88 -0.52
CA LYS A 227 -7.36 9.03 -0.19
C LYS A 227 -8.24 10.21 0.19
N VAL A 228 -7.87 10.94 1.23
CA VAL A 228 -8.52 12.20 1.60
C VAL A 228 -8.28 13.25 0.50
N ASP A 229 -9.36 13.87 0.02
CA ASP A 229 -9.35 14.89 -1.03
C ASP A 229 -9.97 16.21 -0.53
N PHE A 230 -9.14 17.16 -0.10
CA PHE A 230 -9.61 18.50 0.23
C PHE A 230 -9.80 19.34 -1.05
N ARG A 231 -11.06 19.44 -1.48
CA ARG A 231 -11.47 20.41 -2.50
C ARG A 231 -11.76 21.75 -1.84
N LYS A 232 -10.95 22.76 -2.14
CA LYS A 232 -11.23 24.14 -1.76
C LYS A 232 -12.31 24.70 -2.69
N GLY A 233 -13.52 24.91 -2.17
CA GLY A 233 -14.60 25.68 -2.81
C GLY A 233 -15.65 24.81 -3.47
N GLY A 234 -16.91 25.15 -3.20
CA GLY A 234 -18.13 24.39 -3.49
C GLY A 234 -18.26 23.91 -4.92
N ASP A 235 -18.61 22.64 -5.03
CA ASP A 235 -19.63 22.18 -5.96
C ASP A 235 -20.55 21.33 -5.07
N GLU A 236 -21.49 22.02 -4.41
CA GLU A 236 -22.75 21.39 -4.04
C GLU A 236 -23.38 20.97 -5.37
N ASP A 237 -23.14 19.72 -5.78
CA ASP A 237 -24.01 19.03 -6.75
C ASP A 237 -25.36 18.80 -6.04
N HIS A 238 -26.07 19.91 -5.79
CA HIS A 238 -27.52 19.86 -5.67
C HIS A 238 -28.01 19.53 -7.08
N SER A 239 -28.25 18.23 -7.30
CA SER A 239 -29.04 17.77 -8.43
C SER A 239 -30.32 18.60 -8.46
N GLU A 240 -30.42 19.43 -9.49
CA GLU A 240 -31.58 20.23 -9.88
C GLU A 240 -32.80 19.29 -9.93
N GLU A 241 -33.63 19.32 -8.89
CA GLU A 241 -35.05 18.98 -9.04
C GLU A 241 -35.72 20.23 -9.62
N ASP A 242 -36.16 20.09 -10.87
CA ASP A 242 -36.97 21.02 -11.62
C ASP A 242 -38.23 21.42 -10.83
N ASP A 243 -38.20 22.56 -10.13
CA ASP A 243 -39.40 23.30 -9.78
C ASP A 243 -39.45 24.58 -10.64
N ALA A 244 -40.01 24.39 -11.83
CA ALA A 244 -40.46 25.46 -12.70
C ALA A 244 -41.71 26.12 -12.11
N GLU A 245 -41.55 27.15 -11.28
CA GLU A 245 -42.58 28.16 -11.03
C GLU A 245 -41.89 29.53 -10.90
N SER A 246 -41.53 30.12 -12.04
CA SER A 246 -41.17 31.54 -12.12
C SER A 246 -42.43 32.40 -11.97
N MET A 247 -42.54 33.07 -10.82
CA MET A 247 -43.30 34.31 -10.66
C MET A 247 -42.71 35.39 -11.59
N ASP A 248 -43.57 36.21 -12.21
CA ASP A 248 -43.22 37.63 -12.39
C ASP A 248 -44.47 38.55 -12.42
N SER A 249 -44.72 39.14 -11.25
CA SER A 249 -44.75 40.57 -10.92
C SER A 249 -45.29 41.65 -11.90
N GLU A 250 -46.26 42.43 -11.38
CA GLU A 250 -46.36 43.92 -11.33
C GLU A 250 -46.64 44.75 -12.63
N GLU A 251 -47.77 45.46 -12.72
CA GLU A 251 -48.00 46.91 -12.39
C GLU A 251 -47.24 47.88 -13.33
N SER A 252 -47.79 48.73 -14.21
CA SER A 252 -48.68 49.90 -13.97
C SER A 252 -48.89 50.68 -15.30
N ASP A 253 -50.09 51.28 -15.44
CA ASP A 253 -50.53 52.57 -16.04
C ASP A 253 -50.15 53.13 -17.46
N ASP A 254 -51.04 54.04 -17.88
CA ASP A 254 -51.13 54.95 -19.06
C ASP A 254 -51.82 54.40 -20.34
N GLU A 255 -52.82 55.01 -20.98
CA GLU A 255 -53.33 56.41 -21.01
C GLU A 255 -54.81 56.44 -21.48
N MET A 256 -55.55 57.49 -21.11
CA MET A 256 -56.78 57.97 -21.79
C MET A 256 -56.45 58.94 -22.91
#